data_AF-A0A382PHK7-F1
#
_entry.id   AF-A0A382PHK7-F1
#
_cell.length_a   1.000
_cell.length_b   1.000
_cell.length_c   1.000
_cell.angle_alpha   90.00
_cell.angle_beta   90.00
_cell.angle_gamma   90.00
#
_symmetry.space_group_name_H-M   'P 1'
#
loop_
_entity.id
_entity.type
_entity.pdbx_description
1 polymer ?
#
loop_
_entity_poly.entity_id
_entity_poly.type
_entity_poly.pdbx_seq_one_letter_code
_entity_poly.pdbx_strand_id
1 'polypeptide(L)'
;MGIVHHPNVVTDGLIACWDAANRKSYPGAGTVWTDRAGGNDGTLTNGPTFSADNLGSIVFDGSNDYVADDDGEDYINGLTAATMEVWIKAAGTGNNDQIIETNSSWNDGSFTMRYDSAGHGGGGTNVIKVGFGGGGDAWSYVESSSGMQTTNWQHLVATWVGG
;
A
#
# COMPACT_ATOMS: atom_id res chain seq x y z
N MET A 1 0.08 33.10 -7.35
CA MET A 1 -0.56 32.09 -6.48
C MET A 1 -1.24 31.07 -7.38
N GLY A 2 -0.54 29.98 -7.72
CA GLY A 2 -1.10 28.91 -8.55
C GLY A 2 -1.89 27.97 -7.67
N ILE A 3 -3.18 27.79 -7.98
CA ILE A 3 -4.05 26.86 -7.26
C ILE A 3 -3.67 25.45 -7.71
N VAL A 4 -2.94 24.72 -6.88
CA VAL A 4 -2.78 23.26 -7.03
C VAL A 4 -4.13 22.66 -6.68
N HIS A 5 -5.00 22.54 -7.68
CA HIS A 5 -6.18 21.69 -7.59
C HIS A 5 -5.78 20.39 -8.29
N HIS A 6 -5.64 19.33 -7.52
CA HIS A 6 -5.66 17.99 -8.09
C HIS A 6 -7.06 17.79 -8.70
N PRO A 7 -7.18 17.13 -9.86
CA PRO A 7 -8.50 16.73 -10.35
C PRO A 7 -9.23 15.96 -9.24
N ASN A 8 -10.53 16.20 -9.08
CA ASN A 8 -11.31 15.45 -8.10
C ASN A 8 -11.17 13.96 -8.43
N VAL A 9 -10.68 13.18 -7.45
CA VAL A 9 -10.77 11.73 -7.53
C VAL A 9 -12.25 11.34 -7.53
N VAL A 10 -12.61 10.30 -8.28
CA VAL A 10 -13.94 9.71 -8.19
C VAL A 10 -14.08 9.15 -6.78
N THR A 11 -14.96 9.73 -5.97
CA THR A 11 -15.16 9.31 -4.57
C THR A 11 -16.23 8.23 -4.42
N ASP A 12 -16.99 7.94 -5.47
CA ASP A 12 -18.01 6.89 -5.44
C ASP A 12 -17.34 5.52 -5.32
N GLY A 13 -17.63 4.80 -4.24
CA GLY A 13 -16.98 3.54 -3.89
C GLY A 13 -15.53 3.65 -3.39
N LEU A 14 -14.98 4.87 -3.23
CA LEU A 14 -13.66 5.08 -2.63
C LEU A 14 -13.76 4.99 -1.11
N ILE A 15 -13.10 4.00 -0.52
CA ILE A 15 -13.17 3.72 0.93
C ILE A 15 -12.13 4.52 1.71
N ALA A 16 -10.87 4.51 1.25
CA ALA A 16 -9.76 5.23 1.86
C ALA A 16 -8.81 5.79 0.78
N CYS A 17 -8.21 6.96 1.05
CA CYS A 17 -7.29 7.65 0.15
C CYS A 17 -6.29 8.51 0.93
N TRP A 18 -5.07 8.00 1.04
CA TRP A 18 -3.91 8.72 1.57
C TRP A 18 -3.05 9.23 0.42
N ASP A 19 -2.90 10.55 0.32
CA ASP A 19 -2.16 11.21 -0.77
C ASP A 19 -1.13 12.20 -0.22
N ALA A 20 0.13 11.79 -0.19
CA ALA A 20 1.23 12.62 0.31
C ALA A 20 1.44 13.90 -0.53
N ALA A 21 1.03 13.91 -1.80
CA ALA A 21 1.11 15.09 -2.67
C ALA A 21 -0.04 16.08 -2.45
N ASN A 22 -1.07 15.71 -1.68
CA ASN A 22 -2.17 16.57 -1.30
C ASN A 22 -1.95 17.16 0.09
N ARG A 23 -1.73 18.48 0.17
CA ARG A 23 -1.53 19.20 1.45
C ARG A 23 -2.68 19.08 2.44
N LYS A 24 -3.89 18.70 1.99
CA LYS A 24 -5.03 18.43 2.88
C LYS A 24 -5.03 17.00 3.43
N SER A 25 -4.27 16.09 2.83
CA SER A 25 -4.05 14.73 3.32
C SER A 25 -2.78 14.70 4.17
N TYR A 26 -1.67 15.26 3.66
CA TYR A 26 -0.44 15.40 4.42
C TYR A 26 0.19 16.78 4.23
N PRO A 27 0.30 17.63 5.27
CA PRO A 27 0.79 19.00 5.13
C PRO A 27 2.31 19.13 4.93
N GLY A 28 3.03 18.00 4.93
CA GLY A 28 4.50 17.93 4.78
C GLY A 28 5.25 17.70 6.09
N ALA A 29 4.56 17.66 7.23
CA ALA A 29 5.12 17.39 8.56
C ALA A 29 4.06 16.86 9.53
N GLY A 30 4.51 16.26 10.62
CA GLY A 30 3.65 15.62 11.63
C GLY A 30 3.55 14.12 11.39
N THR A 31 2.80 13.43 12.25
CA THR A 31 2.65 11.96 12.17
C THR A 31 1.30 11.54 11.61
N VAL A 32 0.35 12.45 11.42
CA VAL A 32 -0.99 12.12 10.90
C VAL A 32 -1.00 12.27 9.39
N TRP A 33 -1.40 11.21 8.70
CA TRP A 33 -1.69 11.19 7.27
C TRP A 33 -3.20 11.05 7.09
N THR A 34 -3.86 12.17 6.80
CA THR A 34 -5.32 12.24 6.76
C THR A 34 -5.89 11.56 5.53
N ASP A 35 -6.85 10.67 5.73
CA ASP A 35 -7.65 10.05 4.68
C ASP A 35 -8.61 11.08 4.07
N ARG A 36 -8.66 11.12 2.75
CA ARG A 36 -9.50 12.06 1.99
C ARG A 36 -10.87 11.50 1.63
N ALA A 37 -11.14 10.22 1.90
CA ALA A 37 -12.38 9.54 1.53
C ALA A 37 -13.26 9.19 2.73
N GLY A 38 -12.78 8.37 3.67
CA GLY A 38 -13.58 7.72 4.71
C GLY A 38 -13.33 8.20 6.14
N GLY A 39 -12.22 8.94 6.37
CA GLY A 39 -11.82 9.41 7.71
C GLY A 39 -10.95 8.41 8.48
N ASN A 40 -10.33 7.46 7.78
CA ASN A 40 -9.42 6.46 8.35
C ASN A 40 -7.99 7.04 8.37
N ASP A 41 -7.71 7.97 9.28
CA ASP A 41 -6.43 8.67 9.29
C ASP A 41 -5.27 7.74 9.68
N GLY A 42 -4.20 7.74 8.89
CA GLY A 42 -3.02 6.93 9.16
C GLY A 42 -2.04 7.62 10.11
N THR A 43 -1.30 6.84 10.91
CA THR A 43 -0.26 7.34 11.80
C THR A 43 1.13 6.85 11.38
N LEU A 44 1.98 7.76 10.94
CA LEU A 44 3.41 7.53 10.67
C LEU A 44 4.11 7.19 11.99
N THR A 45 4.71 6.01 12.04
CA THR A 45 5.34 5.44 13.25
C THR A 45 6.79 5.07 12.97
N ASN A 46 7.66 5.31 13.95
CA ASN A 46 9.13 5.12 13.95
C ASN A 46 9.99 6.10 13.13
N GLY A 47 9.37 7.08 12.49
CA GLY A 47 10.07 8.19 11.85
C GLY A 47 10.04 8.29 10.32
N PRO A 48 8.99 7.82 9.59
CA PRO A 48 8.89 8.11 8.17
C PRO A 48 8.97 9.62 7.90
N THR A 49 9.63 10.00 6.81
CA THR A 49 9.84 11.41 6.45
C THR A 49 9.12 11.76 5.16
N PHE A 50 8.90 13.05 4.93
CA PHE A 50 8.30 13.52 3.69
C PHE A 50 9.36 13.93 2.68
N SER A 51 9.20 13.47 1.44
CA SER A 51 9.92 14.01 0.28
C SER A 51 8.96 14.81 -0.59
N ALA A 52 9.41 15.98 -1.05
CA ALA A 52 8.68 16.80 -2.01
C ALA A 52 8.90 16.36 -3.47
N ASP A 53 9.76 15.37 -3.71
CA ASP A 53 10.00 14.82 -5.04
C ASP A 53 8.73 14.21 -5.63
N ASN A 54 8.53 14.32 -6.94
CA ASN A 54 7.36 13.81 -7.65
C ASN A 54 6.02 14.18 -7.00
N LEU A 55 5.90 15.45 -6.59
CA LEU A 55 4.73 16.08 -5.98
C LEU A 55 4.52 15.75 -4.50
N GLY A 56 5.10 14.67 -3.98
CA GLY A 56 5.03 14.31 -2.56
C GLY A 56 5.02 12.81 -2.33
N SER A 57 5.83 12.33 -1.38
CA SER A 57 5.83 10.93 -0.95
C SER A 57 6.25 10.79 0.51
N ILE A 58 5.82 9.71 1.17
CA ILE A 58 6.37 9.28 2.45
C ILE A 58 7.55 8.35 2.19
N VAL A 59 8.67 8.60 2.88
CA VAL A 59 9.93 7.87 2.77
C VAL A 59 10.11 7.05 4.04
N PHE A 60 10.31 5.75 3.83
CA PHE A 60 10.52 4.75 4.87
C PHE A 60 11.99 4.32 4.88
N ASP A 61 12.55 4.08 6.05
CA ASP A 61 13.96 3.72 6.23
C ASP A 61 14.29 2.24 5.90
N GLY A 62 13.26 1.40 5.75
CA GLY A 62 13.39 -0.03 5.46
C GLY A 62 13.75 -0.89 6.69
N SER A 63 13.73 -0.32 7.90
CA SER A 63 14.00 -1.04 9.15
C SER A 63 12.71 -1.25 9.95
N ASN A 64 12.04 -0.18 10.34
CA ASN A 64 10.83 -0.27 11.17
C ASN A 64 9.83 0.89 10.98
N ASP A 65 10.03 1.73 9.97
CA ASP A 65 9.05 2.76 9.58
C ASP A 65 7.78 2.14 8.98
N TYR A 66 6.61 2.61 9.42
CA TYR A 66 5.32 2.24 8.83
C TYR A 66 4.27 3.34 9.03
N VAL A 67 3.14 3.19 8.33
CA VAL A 67 1.91 3.95 8.58
C VAL A 67 0.88 2.95 9.09
N ALA A 68 0.35 3.19 10.29
CA ALA A 68 -0.72 2.39 10.85
C ALA A 68 -2.08 3.04 10.60
N ASP A 69 -3.02 2.25 10.10
CA ASP A 69 -4.45 2.50 10.23
C ASP A 69 -4.97 1.47 11.23
N ASP A 70 -5.33 1.93 12.41
CA ASP A 70 -5.77 1.08 13.52
C ASP A 70 -7.24 0.66 13.39
N ASP A 71 -8.01 1.27 12.47
CA ASP A 71 -9.43 1.01 12.25
C ASP A 71 -9.67 0.24 10.92
N GLY A 72 -8.60 -0.31 10.32
CA GLY A 72 -8.61 -1.00 9.02
C GLY A 72 -9.67 -2.09 8.90
N GLU A 73 -9.91 -2.84 9.97
CA GLU A 73 -10.90 -3.90 10.04
C GLU A 73 -12.33 -3.42 9.79
N ASP A 74 -12.67 -2.19 10.16
CA ASP A 74 -14.05 -1.69 10.15
C ASP A 74 -14.58 -1.49 8.72
N TYR A 75 -13.68 -1.23 7.78
CA TYR A 75 -14.04 -0.97 6.38
C TYR A 75 -13.50 -2.03 5.39
N ILE A 76 -12.55 -2.87 5.79
CA ILE A 76 -12.03 -3.97 4.95
C ILE A 76 -12.81 -5.26 5.18
N ASN A 77 -13.20 -5.57 6.42
CA ASN A 77 -13.87 -6.84 6.71
C ASN A 77 -15.28 -6.88 6.11
N GLY A 78 -15.59 -8.01 5.47
CA GLY A 78 -16.89 -8.23 4.84
C GLY A 78 -17.02 -7.66 3.43
N LEU A 79 -15.97 -7.01 2.88
CA LEU A 79 -15.93 -6.69 1.47
C LEU A 79 -16.02 -7.97 0.63
N THR A 80 -16.85 -7.92 -0.41
CA THR A 80 -16.98 -9.00 -1.41
C THR A 80 -16.22 -8.69 -2.70
N ALA A 81 -15.71 -7.47 -2.83
CA ALA A 81 -14.79 -7.06 -3.87
C ALA A 81 -14.00 -5.84 -3.38
N ALA A 82 -12.75 -5.69 -3.84
CA ALA A 82 -11.91 -4.57 -3.50
C ALA A 82 -10.94 -4.25 -4.64
N THR A 83 -10.58 -2.98 -4.77
CA THR A 83 -9.44 -2.52 -5.57
C THR A 83 -8.53 -1.72 -4.68
N MET A 84 -7.23 -2.00 -4.76
CA MET A 84 -6.21 -1.29 -4.00
C MET A 84 -5.09 -0.89 -4.93
N GLU A 85 -4.60 0.33 -4.75
CA GLU A 85 -3.54 0.88 -5.56
C GLU A 85 -2.56 1.70 -4.74
N VAL A 86 -1.31 1.72 -5.18
CA VAL A 86 -0.23 2.46 -4.53
C VAL A 86 0.83 2.85 -5.55
N TRP A 87 1.36 4.06 -5.41
CA TRP A 87 2.61 4.46 -6.04
C TRP A 87 3.77 4.16 -5.10
N ILE A 88 4.73 3.37 -5.56
CA ILE A 88 5.87 2.92 -4.77
C ILE A 88 7.17 3.12 -5.56
N LYS A 89 8.26 3.40 -4.85
CA LYS A 89 9.61 3.37 -5.38
C LYS A 89 10.53 2.76 -4.34
N ALA A 90 11.11 1.60 -4.65
CA ALA A 90 12.05 0.95 -3.77
C ALA A 90 13.47 1.52 -3.91
N ALA A 91 14.27 1.41 -2.84
CA ALA A 91 15.70 1.74 -2.87
C ALA A 91 16.55 0.66 -3.56
N GLY A 92 16.01 -0.56 -3.67
CA GLY A 92 16.69 -1.72 -4.25
C GLY A 92 15.71 -2.74 -4.83
N THR A 93 16.26 -3.84 -5.33
CA THR A 93 15.51 -4.98 -5.86
C THR A 93 16.08 -6.28 -5.32
N GLY A 94 15.27 -7.33 -5.30
CA GLY A 94 15.62 -8.60 -4.65
C GLY A 94 15.38 -8.59 -3.15
N ASN A 95 14.47 -7.72 -2.71
CA ASN A 95 14.07 -7.60 -1.32
C ASN A 95 12.76 -8.35 -1.06
N ASN A 96 12.50 -8.61 0.23
CA ASN A 96 11.21 -9.05 0.74
C ASN A 96 10.61 -7.88 1.53
N ASP A 97 9.91 -6.98 0.85
CA ASP A 97 9.44 -5.71 1.44
C ASP A 97 7.91 -5.66 1.43
N GLN A 98 7.32 -5.47 2.61
CA GLN A 98 5.87 -5.28 2.74
C GLN A 98 5.49 -3.88 2.28
N ILE A 99 4.44 -3.78 1.45
CA ILE A 99 3.94 -2.49 0.94
C ILE A 99 2.61 -2.15 1.62
N ILE A 100 1.67 -3.09 1.65
CA ILE A 100 0.40 -2.96 2.37
C ILE A 100 0.07 -4.29 3.04
N GLU A 101 -0.20 -4.30 4.34
CA GLU A 101 -0.68 -5.46 5.09
C GLU A 101 -1.87 -5.08 5.96
N THR A 102 -2.77 -6.04 6.20
CA THR A 102 -3.97 -5.86 7.05
C THR A 102 -3.98 -6.83 8.24
N ASN A 103 -2.89 -7.56 8.46
CA ASN A 103 -2.68 -8.39 9.64
C ASN A 103 -1.17 -8.57 9.86
N SER A 104 -0.66 -8.08 10.99
CA SER A 104 0.76 -8.17 11.38
C SER A 104 1.13 -9.49 12.07
N SER A 105 0.13 -10.35 12.36
CA SER A 105 0.42 -11.74 12.66
C SER A 105 0.68 -12.42 11.33
N TRP A 106 1.85 -13.04 11.16
CA TRP A 106 2.37 -13.82 10.01
C TRP A 106 1.41 -14.83 9.33
N ASN A 107 0.15 -14.83 9.74
CA ASN A 107 -0.99 -15.31 9.01
C ASN A 107 -1.31 -14.30 7.88
N ASP A 108 -0.91 -14.61 6.64
CA ASP A 108 -1.28 -13.88 5.41
C ASP A 108 -2.81 -13.91 5.13
N GLY A 109 -3.64 -14.11 6.17
CA GLY A 109 -5.08 -14.36 6.16
C GLY A 109 -5.91 -13.12 5.92
N SER A 110 -5.31 -12.16 5.23
CA SER A 110 -5.73 -10.78 5.10
C SER A 110 -5.19 -10.20 3.78
N PHE A 111 -5.65 -9.03 3.38
CA PHE A 111 -5.11 -8.37 2.18
C PHE A 111 -3.61 -8.07 2.36
N THR A 112 -2.81 -8.43 1.36
CA THR A 112 -1.37 -8.15 1.33
C THR A 112 -0.88 -7.78 -0.08
N MET A 113 0.00 -6.78 -0.16
CA MET A 113 0.79 -6.46 -1.36
C MET A 113 2.25 -6.29 -0.94
N ARG A 114 3.16 -6.99 -1.62
CA ARG A 114 4.58 -6.99 -1.25
C ARG A 114 5.51 -7.28 -2.43
N TYR A 115 6.77 -6.90 -2.23
CA TYR A 115 7.90 -7.36 -3.04
C TYR A 115 8.47 -8.63 -2.43
N ASP A 116 8.72 -9.64 -3.27
CA ASP A 116 9.35 -10.89 -2.88
C ASP A 116 10.57 -11.19 -3.75
N SER A 117 11.70 -11.48 -3.10
CA SER A 117 12.95 -11.90 -3.75
C SER A 117 12.80 -13.21 -4.50
N ALA A 118 11.91 -14.09 -4.05
CA ALA A 118 11.56 -15.36 -4.68
C ALA A 118 10.04 -15.55 -4.71
N GLY A 119 9.51 -15.90 -5.88
CA GLY A 119 8.12 -16.30 -6.03
C GLY A 119 7.85 -17.63 -5.35
N HIS A 120 6.67 -17.75 -4.77
CA HIS A 120 6.16 -18.94 -4.12
C HIS A 120 5.89 -20.06 -5.13
N GLY A 121 5.28 -19.74 -6.29
CA GLY A 121 5.02 -20.66 -7.38
C GLY A 121 6.01 -20.52 -8.53
N GLY A 122 6.57 -21.63 -9.03
CA GLY A 122 7.27 -21.66 -10.32
C GLY A 122 8.70 -21.06 -10.36
N GLY A 123 9.27 -20.65 -9.22
CA GLY A 123 10.69 -20.26 -9.11
C GLY A 123 11.04 -18.88 -9.66
N GLY A 124 10.07 -17.96 -9.72
CA GLY A 124 10.32 -16.57 -10.10
C GLY A 124 11.27 -15.85 -9.13
N THR A 125 11.94 -14.80 -9.58
CA THR A 125 12.81 -13.95 -8.74
C THR A 125 12.43 -12.48 -8.87
N ASN A 126 12.53 -11.72 -7.79
CA ASN A 126 12.18 -10.30 -7.75
C ASN A 126 10.75 -10.05 -8.26
N VAL A 127 9.78 -10.75 -7.67
CA VAL A 127 8.36 -10.69 -8.03
C VAL A 127 7.61 -9.68 -7.17
N ILE A 128 6.42 -9.32 -7.63
CA ILE A 128 5.39 -8.62 -6.88
C ILE A 128 4.34 -9.66 -6.54
N LYS A 129 3.97 -9.75 -5.26
CA LYS A 129 2.95 -10.68 -4.76
C LYS A 129 1.77 -9.88 -4.20
N VAL A 130 0.57 -10.34 -4.53
CA VAL A 130 -0.67 -9.86 -3.92
C VAL A 130 -1.45 -11.06 -3.39
N GLY A 131 -1.97 -10.95 -2.17
CA GLY A 131 -2.77 -11.98 -1.52
C GLY A 131 -4.12 -11.46 -1.05
N PHE A 132 -5.13 -12.32 -1.15
CA PHE A 132 -6.47 -12.14 -0.61
C PHE A 132 -6.90 -13.46 0.07
N GLY A 133 -7.58 -13.41 1.22
CA GLY A 133 -8.25 -14.59 1.78
C GLY A 133 -8.03 -14.79 3.28
N GLY A 134 -9.03 -15.36 3.96
CA GLY A 134 -9.11 -15.54 5.41
C GLY A 134 -8.19 -16.62 5.97
N GLY A 135 -7.73 -16.42 7.21
CA GLY A 135 -6.63 -17.16 7.83
C GLY A 135 -6.65 -18.69 7.72
N GLY A 136 -5.45 -19.25 7.50
CA GLY A 136 -5.19 -20.68 7.31
C GLY A 136 -4.59 -21.00 5.93
N ASP A 137 -4.41 -22.29 5.60
CA ASP A 137 -3.79 -22.77 4.35
C ASP A 137 -4.60 -22.52 3.05
N ALA A 138 -5.64 -21.67 3.10
CA ALA A 138 -6.52 -21.32 1.98
C ALA A 138 -6.05 -20.02 1.29
N TRP A 139 -4.76 -19.94 0.98
CA TRP A 139 -4.13 -18.76 0.39
C TRP A 139 -4.56 -18.55 -1.06
N SER A 140 -5.15 -17.39 -1.38
CA SER A 140 -5.32 -16.94 -2.77
C SER A 140 -4.34 -15.80 -3.05
N TYR A 141 -3.20 -16.14 -3.64
CA TYR A 141 -2.22 -15.14 -4.09
C TYR A 141 -2.05 -15.19 -5.61
N VAL A 142 -1.63 -14.05 -6.13
CA VAL A 142 -1.16 -13.89 -7.51
C VAL A 142 0.25 -13.31 -7.45
N GLU A 143 1.11 -13.80 -8.33
CA GLU A 143 2.49 -13.36 -8.44
C GLU A 143 2.75 -12.86 -9.85
N SER A 144 3.55 -11.80 -9.96
CA SER A 144 4.04 -11.31 -11.24
C SER A 144 5.07 -12.26 -11.85
N SER A 145 5.47 -11.98 -13.10
CA SER A 145 6.70 -12.57 -13.67
C SER A 145 7.95 -12.14 -12.89
N SER A 146 9.08 -12.80 -13.13
CA SER A 146 10.37 -12.41 -12.56
C SER A 146 10.83 -11.02 -13.00
N GLY A 147 11.61 -10.34 -12.17
CA GLY A 147 12.27 -9.07 -12.48
C GLY A 147 11.34 -7.86 -12.49
N MET A 148 10.20 -7.94 -11.78
CA MET A 148 9.20 -6.87 -11.75
C MET A 148 9.45 -5.84 -10.66
N GLN A 149 10.30 -6.14 -9.67
CA GLN A 149 10.82 -5.10 -8.76
C GLN A 149 11.74 -4.14 -9.51
N THR A 150 11.58 -2.83 -9.27
CA THR A 150 12.50 -1.81 -9.78
C THR A 150 12.70 -0.68 -8.77
N THR A 151 13.76 0.10 -9.00
CA THR A 151 14.05 1.35 -8.28
C THR A 151 13.44 2.59 -8.94
N ASN A 152 12.68 2.40 -10.02
CA ASN A 152 11.83 3.43 -10.60
C ASN A 152 10.46 3.45 -9.90
N TRP A 153 9.73 4.56 -10.04
CA TRP A 153 8.34 4.63 -9.59
C TRP A 153 7.47 3.61 -10.33
N GLN A 154 6.65 2.88 -9.57
CA GLN A 154 5.68 1.91 -10.06
C GLN A 154 4.30 2.25 -9.49
N HIS A 155 3.27 2.16 -10.33
CA HIS A 155 1.88 2.16 -9.90
C HIS A 155 1.40 0.72 -9.86
N LEU A 156 1.17 0.22 -8.66
CA LEU A 156 0.67 -1.13 -8.44
C LEU A 156 -0.82 -1.05 -8.22
N VAL A 157 -1.56 -1.92 -8.90
CA VAL A 157 -3.02 -2.02 -8.77
C VAL A 157 -3.38 -3.49 -8.65
N ALA A 158 -4.17 -3.80 -7.64
CA ALA A 158 -4.73 -5.12 -7.45
C ALA A 158 -6.24 -5.04 -7.29
N THR A 159 -6.92 -5.98 -7.93
CA THR A 159 -8.39 -6.10 -7.87
C THR A 159 -8.75 -7.50 -7.42
N TRP A 160 -9.71 -7.62 -6.53
CA TRP A 160 -10.25 -8.89 -6.06
C TRP A 160 -11.76 -8.86 -6.06
N VAL A 161 -12.33 -10.04 -6.33
CA VAL A 161 -13.74 -10.33 -6.21
C VAL A 161 -13.84 -11.67 -5.47
N GLY A 162 -14.64 -11.70 -4.41
CA GLY A 162 -14.97 -12.91 -3.68
C GLY A 162 -15.72 -13.89 -4.58
N GLY A 163 -15.31 -15.15 -4.54
CA GLY A 163 -15.95 -16.26 -5.24
C GLY A 163 -17.23 -16.75 -4.56
#